data_AF-A0A081NT93-F1
#
_entry.id   AF-A0A081NT93-F1
#
_cell.length_a   1.000
_cell.length_b   1.000
_cell.length_c   1.000
_cell.angle_alpha   90.00
_cell.angle_beta   90.00
_cell.angle_gamma   90.00
#
_symmetry.space_group_name_H-M   'P 1'
#
loop_
_entity.id
_entity.type
_entity.pdbx_description
1 polymer ?
#
loop_
_entity_poly.entity_id
_entity_poly.type
_entity_poly.pdbx_seq_one_letter_code
_entity_poly.pdbx_strand_id
1 'polypeptide(L)'
;MLEAEIDTHLGYEKHDTMNKKASNSRNGNGKKSIISEYGEQEIQVPRDRQREFEPLIVKKHQSHVNGIEEQIIALYAKGVSTREIQDHMEHIYGIEIFLRRSFPM
;
A
#
# COMPACT_ATOMS: atom_id res chain seq x y z
N MET A 1 -10.72 8.49 0.68
CA MET A 1 -10.80 7.10 0.17
C MET A 1 -10.61 6.10 1.31
N LEU A 2 -9.45 6.07 1.98
CA LEU A 2 -9.20 5.15 3.11
C LEU A 2 -10.10 5.39 4.34
N GLU A 3 -10.50 6.64 4.61
CA GLU A 3 -11.46 6.92 5.69
C GLU A 3 -12.83 6.27 5.40
N ALA A 4 -13.30 6.28 4.16
CA ALA A 4 -14.58 5.62 3.81
C ALA A 4 -14.53 4.09 3.99
N GLU A 5 -13.35 3.48 3.80
CA GLU A 5 -13.18 2.04 4.09
C GLU A 5 -13.31 1.74 5.57
N ILE A 6 -12.69 2.56 6.46
CA ILE A 6 -12.80 2.33 7.91
C ILE A 6 -14.20 2.64 8.43
N ASP A 7 -14.89 3.64 7.84
CA ASP A 7 -16.29 3.95 8.13
C ASP A 7 -17.18 2.72 7.85
N THR A 8 -16.97 2.09 6.70
CA THR A 8 -17.68 0.87 6.28
C THR A 8 -17.33 -0.32 7.17
N HIS A 9 -16.05 -0.50 7.52
CA HIS A 9 -15.59 -1.59 8.38
C HIS A 9 -16.13 -1.49 9.80
N LEU A 10 -16.14 -0.29 10.38
CA LEU A 10 -16.64 -0.06 11.74
C LEU A 10 -18.17 0.09 11.78
N GLY A 11 -18.81 0.42 10.66
CA GLY A 11 -20.24 0.63 10.53
C GLY A 11 -20.74 1.98 11.08
N TYR A 12 -19.85 2.94 11.29
CA TYR A 12 -20.20 4.29 11.77
C TYR A 12 -19.13 5.34 11.38
N GLU A 13 -19.59 6.57 11.23
CA GLU A 13 -18.74 7.71 10.86
C GLU A 13 -17.89 8.24 12.03
N LYS A 14 -16.87 9.03 11.71
CA LYS A 14 -16.01 9.65 12.72
C LYS A 14 -16.83 10.56 13.61
N HIS A 15 -16.72 10.38 14.93
CA HIS A 15 -17.45 11.12 15.97
C HIS A 15 -18.95 10.78 16.09
N ASP A 16 -19.45 9.76 15.40
CA ASP A 16 -20.81 9.28 15.62
C ASP A 16 -20.88 8.40 16.88
N THR A 17 -21.17 9.02 18.02
CA THR A 17 -21.34 8.32 19.30
C THR A 17 -22.70 7.67 19.45
N MET A 18 -23.68 8.03 18.62
CA MET A 18 -25.07 7.54 18.74
C MET A 18 -25.26 6.20 18.04
N ASN A 19 -24.59 5.99 16.89
CA ASN A 19 -24.67 4.74 16.14
C ASN A 19 -23.58 3.72 16.51
N LYS A 20 -22.68 4.05 17.43
CA LYS A 20 -21.60 3.15 17.87
C LYS A 20 -22.14 2.00 18.73
N LYS A 21 -22.53 0.92 18.06
CA LYS A 21 -22.85 -0.38 18.70
C LYS A 21 -21.66 -1.35 18.72
N ALA A 22 -20.59 -1.03 18.00
CA ALA A 22 -19.41 -1.88 17.87
C ALA A 22 -18.48 -1.81 19.09
N SER A 23 -17.91 -2.95 19.51
CA SER A 23 -16.86 -3.01 20.54
C SER A 23 -15.55 -2.38 20.07
N ASN A 24 -15.35 -2.34 18.75
CA ASN A 24 -14.17 -1.78 18.12
C ASN A 24 -14.26 -0.25 17.95
N SER A 25 -13.11 0.41 17.86
CA SER A 25 -13.02 1.86 17.70
C SER A 25 -11.84 2.30 16.86
N ARG A 26 -11.93 3.51 16.30
CA ARG A 26 -10.78 4.12 15.60
C ARG A 26 -9.64 4.37 16.59
N ASN A 27 -8.42 4.14 16.12
CA ASN A 27 -7.19 4.33 16.87
C ASN A 27 -6.19 5.19 16.09
N GLY A 28 -6.68 6.37 15.68
CA GLY A 28 -5.90 7.34 14.91
C GLY A 28 -5.46 6.80 13.54
N ASN A 29 -4.38 7.39 13.04
CA ASN A 29 -3.84 7.12 11.71
C ASN A 29 -2.36 6.72 11.84
N GLY A 30 -1.96 5.67 11.12
CA GLY A 30 -0.57 5.28 10.93
C GLY A 30 0.00 5.95 9.69
N LYS A 31 1.27 6.37 9.76
CA LYS A 31 2.01 6.83 8.59
C LYS A 31 2.50 5.63 7.79
N LYS A 32 2.38 5.69 6.47
CA LYS A 32 2.92 4.69 5.56
C LYS A 32 3.51 5.39 4.34
N SER A 33 4.79 5.14 4.08
CA SER A 33 5.40 5.50 2.80
C SER A 33 4.98 4.48 1.77
N ILE A 34 4.45 4.97 0.66
CA ILE A 34 4.09 4.17 -0.51
C ILE A 34 4.85 4.69 -1.72
N ILE A 35 5.11 3.79 -2.64
CA ILE A 35 5.77 4.07 -3.90
C ILE A 35 4.72 3.95 -5.00
N SER A 36 4.46 5.06 -5.68
CA SER A 36 3.50 5.17 -6.78
C SER A 36 4.23 5.51 -8.09
N GLU A 37 3.50 5.57 -9.20
CA GLU A 37 4.04 6.05 -10.49
C GLU A 37 4.54 7.51 -10.43
N TYR A 38 4.09 8.29 -9.44
CA TYR A 38 4.54 9.66 -9.21
C TYR A 38 5.68 9.76 -8.19
N GLY A 39 6.29 8.62 -7.81
CA GLY A 39 7.37 8.53 -6.82
C GLY A 39 6.88 8.16 -5.42
N GLU A 40 7.76 8.37 -4.43
CA GLU A 40 7.47 8.11 -3.02
C GLU A 40 6.48 9.14 -2.46
N GLN A 41 5.43 8.64 -1.81
CA GLN A 41 4.39 9.44 -1.18
C GLN A 41 4.12 8.93 0.23
N GLU A 42 4.04 9.84 1.19
CA GLU A 42 3.59 9.51 2.55
C GLU A 42 2.07 9.62 2.62
N ILE A 43 1.40 8.51 2.99
CA ILE A 43 -0.04 8.48 3.22
C ILE A 43 -0.37 8.19 4.68
N GLN A 44 -1.54 8.67 5.10
CA GLN A 44 -2.11 8.37 6.41
C GLN A 44 -3.14 7.25 6.28
N VAL A 45 -2.86 6.12 6.91
CA VAL A 45 -3.75 4.94 6.90
C VAL A 45 -4.52 4.89 8.23
N PRO A 46 -5.86 4.97 8.22
CA PRO A 46 -6.65 4.87 9.43
C PRO A 46 -6.52 3.47 10.04
N ARG A 47 -6.60 3.38 11.37
CA ARG A 47 -6.47 2.12 12.10
C ARG A 47 -7.63 1.94 13.07
N ASP A 48 -8.03 0.70 13.28
CA ASP A 48 -8.91 0.31 14.36
C ASP A 48 -8.12 -0.11 15.61
N ARG A 49 -8.80 -0.22 16.75
CA ARG A 49 -8.18 -0.51 18.05
C ARG A 49 -7.92 -2.00 18.24
N GLN A 50 -8.75 -2.86 17.65
CA GLN A 50 -8.57 -4.32 17.70
C GLN A 50 -7.60 -4.85 16.63
N ARG A 51 -7.16 -4.00 15.68
CA ARG A 51 -6.26 -4.32 14.55
C ARG A 51 -6.87 -5.28 13.51
N GLU A 52 -8.19 -5.38 13.49
CA GLU A 52 -8.96 -6.22 12.57
C GLU A 52 -9.19 -5.55 11.21
N PHE A 53 -8.97 -4.23 11.10
CA PHE A 53 -9.16 -3.51 9.85
C PHE A 53 -8.09 -3.90 8.81
N GLU A 54 -8.54 -4.31 7.62
CA GLU A 54 -7.71 -4.62 6.46
C GLU A 54 -8.09 -3.69 5.29
N PRO A 55 -7.30 -2.64 5.01
CA PRO A 55 -7.59 -1.74 3.90
C PRO A 55 -7.45 -2.46 2.56
N LEU A 56 -8.37 -2.18 1.64
CA LEU A 56 -8.40 -2.83 0.32
C LEU A 56 -7.58 -2.06 -0.71
N ILE A 57 -7.67 -0.73 -0.70
CA ILE A 57 -6.94 0.13 -1.65
C ILE A 57 -5.42 0.03 -1.42
N VAL A 58 -4.98 0.01 -0.16
CA VAL A 58 -3.56 -0.15 0.19
C VAL A 58 -3.42 -1.27 1.20
N LYS A 59 -3.13 -2.48 0.74
CA LYS A 59 -3.06 -3.67 1.59
C LYS A 59 -2.00 -3.53 2.70
N LYS A 60 -2.18 -4.28 3.78
CA LYS A 60 -1.14 -4.41 4.82
C LYS A 60 0.17 -4.89 4.18
N HIS A 61 1.29 -4.28 4.61
CA HIS A 61 2.64 -4.56 4.10
C HIS A 61 2.92 -4.24 2.61
N GLN A 62 1.94 -3.74 1.85
CA GLN A 62 2.16 -3.33 0.47
C GLN A 62 2.86 -1.97 0.38
N SER A 63 4.10 -1.91 -0.08
CA SER A 63 4.83 -0.65 -0.24
C SER A 63 4.69 -0.02 -1.63
N HIS A 64 4.27 -0.79 -2.64
CA HIS A 64 4.14 -0.35 -4.03
C HIS A 64 2.67 -0.36 -4.45
N VAL A 65 2.16 0.75 -5.00
CA VAL A 65 0.71 0.94 -5.19
C VAL A 65 0.28 0.85 -6.67
N ASN A 66 1.23 0.66 -7.59
CA ASN A 66 0.95 0.60 -9.03
C ASN A 66 1.55 -0.66 -9.68
N GLY A 67 1.08 -0.99 -10.90
CA GLY A 67 1.51 -2.09 -11.78
C GLY A 67 2.98 -2.10 -12.22
N ILE A 68 3.86 -1.46 -11.44
CA ILE A 68 5.30 -1.58 -11.50
C ILE A 68 5.70 -3.05 -11.31
N GLU A 69 5.02 -3.80 -10.43
CA GLU A 69 5.25 -5.25 -10.28
C GLU A 69 5.02 -6.01 -11.59
N GLU A 70 3.96 -5.68 -12.33
CA GLU A 70 3.65 -6.30 -13.62
C GLU A 70 4.69 -5.93 -14.70
N GLN A 71 5.17 -4.68 -14.69
CA GLN A 71 6.27 -4.27 -15.57
C GLN A 71 7.58 -4.97 -15.23
N ILE A 72 7.91 -5.11 -13.94
CA ILE A 72 9.09 -5.86 -13.48
C ILE A 72 8.99 -7.32 -13.96
N ILE A 73 7.84 -7.98 -13.75
CA ILE A 73 7.59 -9.35 -14.23
C ILE A 73 7.73 -9.44 -15.74
N ALA A 74 7.18 -8.48 -16.50
CA ALA A 74 7.30 -8.46 -17.95
C ALA A 74 8.75 -8.28 -18.43
N LEU A 75 9.55 -7.44 -17.76
CA LEU A 75 10.97 -7.24 -18.08
C LEU A 75 11.80 -8.48 -17.75
N TYR A 76 11.53 -9.12 -16.61
CA TYR A 76 12.13 -10.41 -16.26
C TYR A 76 11.78 -11.49 -17.29
N ALA A 77 10.52 -11.58 -17.70
CA ALA A 77 10.07 -12.54 -18.71
C ALA A 77 10.73 -12.30 -20.08
N LYS A 78 11.07 -11.05 -20.40
CA LYS A 78 11.84 -10.67 -21.59
C LYS A 78 13.35 -10.92 -21.46
N GLY A 79 13.83 -11.39 -20.31
CA GLY A 79 15.24 -11.70 -20.07
C GLY A 79 16.10 -10.49 -19.73
N VAL A 80 15.50 -9.36 -19.36
CA VAL A 80 16.23 -8.18 -18.88
C VAL A 80 16.86 -8.51 -17.53
N SER A 81 18.12 -8.13 -17.31
CA SER A 81 18.80 -8.45 -16.06
C SER A 81 18.23 -7.64 -14.90
N THR A 82 18.37 -8.18 -13.69
CA THR A 82 17.85 -7.53 -12.47
C THR A 82 18.46 -6.15 -12.24
N ARG A 83 19.70 -5.92 -12.69
CA ARG A 83 20.39 -4.63 -12.62
C ARG A 83 19.83 -3.65 -13.63
N GLU A 84 19.64 -4.06 -14.87
CA GLU A 84 19.04 -3.21 -15.90
C GLU A 84 17.59 -2.85 -15.55
N ILE A 85 16.83 -3.77 -14.93
CA ILE A 85 15.49 -3.46 -14.42
C ILE A 85 15.58 -2.40 -13.31
N GLN A 86 16.52 -2.53 -12.38
CA GLN A 86 16.73 -1.55 -11.32
C GLN A 86 17.09 -0.17 -11.90
N ASP A 87 18.05 -0.10 -12.81
CA ASP A 87 18.46 1.14 -13.47
C ASP A 87 17.31 1.78 -14.25
N HIS A 88 16.49 0.97 -14.93
CA HIS A 88 15.32 1.43 -15.68
C HIS A 88 14.23 2.00 -14.78
N MET A 89 13.98 1.36 -13.64
CA MET A 89 12.97 1.80 -12.67
C MET A 89 13.42 3.05 -11.93
N GLU A 90 14.71 3.17 -11.61
CA GLU A 90 15.30 4.39 -11.05
C GLU A 90 15.20 5.53 -12.07
N HIS A 91 15.52 5.29 -13.34
CA HIS A 91 15.50 6.33 -14.36
C HIS A 91 14.09 6.85 -14.69
N ILE A 92 13.10 5.96 -14.81
CA ILE A 92 11.74 6.36 -15.21
C ILE A 92 10.92 6.87 -14.03
N TYR A 93 11.03 6.21 -12.87
CA TYR A 93 10.16 6.47 -11.74
C TYR A 93 10.87 7.14 -10.55
N GLY A 94 12.21 7.27 -10.60
CA GLY A 94 12.98 7.81 -9.47
C GLY A 94 12.98 6.90 -8.25
N ILE A 95 12.70 5.60 -8.44
CA ILE A 95 12.54 4.63 -7.35
C ILE A 95 13.78 3.74 -7.28
N GLU A 96 14.40 3.69 -6.11
CA GLU A 96 15.45 2.71 -5.83
C GLU A 96 14.82 1.36 -5.44
N ILE A 97 14.86 0.38 -6.34
CA ILE A 97 14.29 -0.96 -6.11
C ILE A 97 15.41 -1.96 -5.83
N PHE A 98 15.37 -2.60 -4.66
CA PHE A 98 16.26 -3.71 -4.33
C PHE A 98 15.66 -5.05 -4.75
N LEU A 99 15.93 -5.46 -5.99
CA LEU A 99 15.57 -6.79 -6.49
C LEU A 99 16.53 -7.85 -5.93
N ARG A 100 16.11 -8.57 -4.89
CA ARG A 100 16.81 -9.79 -4.45
C ARG A 100 16.57 -10.91 -5.46
N ARG A 101 17.63 -11.66 -5.80
CA ARG A 101 17.62 -12.85 -6.70
C ARG A 101 16.66 -13.99 -6.29
N SER A 102 15.88 -13.84 -5.24
CA SER A 102 14.97 -14.85 -4.68
C SER A 102 13.51 -14.38 -4.79
N PHE A 103 12.98 -14.31 -6.01
CA PHE A 103 11.53 -14.31 -6.22
C PHE A 103 11.20 -15.72 -6.74
N PRO A 104 10.66 -16.63 -5.91
CA PRO A 104 10.14 -17.88 -6.42
C PRO A 104 8.85 -17.59 -7.19
N MET A 105 8.71 -18.26 -8.34
CA MET A 105 7.50 -18.26 -9.18
C MET A 105 6.25 -18.66 -8.40
#